data_AF-A0A957D1S0-F1
#
_entry.id   AF-A0A957D1S0-F1
#
_cell.length_a   1.000
_cell.length_b   1.000
_cell.length_c   1.000
_cell.angle_alpha   90.00
_cell.angle_beta   90.00
_cell.angle_gamma   90.00
#
_symmetry.space_group_name_H-M   'P 1'
#
loop_
_entity.id
_entity.type
_entity.pdbx_description
1 polymer ?
#
loop_
_entity_poly.entity_id
_entity_poly.type
_entity_poly.pdbx_seq_one_letter_code
_entity_poly.pdbx_strand_id
1 'polypeptide(L)' 'MDENFDPEVISETENFAVWRSEEDEGYIYHLELGGITLHIQSEEWEEVLTLFKSIT' A
#
# COMPACT_ATOMS: atom_id res chain seq x y z
N MET A 1 -17.64 8.53 14.84
CA MET A 1 -18.05 8.05 13.51
C MET A 1 -17.03 7.01 13.18
N ASP A 2 -17.42 5.74 13.20
CA ASP A 2 -16.61 4.68 12.61
C ASP A 2 -16.74 4.88 11.10
N GLU A 3 -15.87 5.71 10.53
CA GLU A 3 -15.63 5.68 9.10
C GLU A 3 -15.06 4.29 8.82
N ASN A 4 -15.79 3.50 8.02
CA ASN A 4 -15.39 2.16 7.65
C ASN A 4 -14.02 2.22 6.96
N PHE A 5 -12.96 2.07 7.74
CA PHE A 5 -11.64 1.76 7.24
C PHE A 5 -11.68 0.29 6.85
N ASP A 6 -12.16 0.02 5.64
CA ASP A 6 -12.16 -1.30 5.05
C ASP A 6 -10.85 -1.46 4.25
N PRO A 7 -9.78 -2.04 4.84
CA PRO A 7 -8.53 -2.23 4.12
C PRO A 7 -8.72 -3.22 2.98
N GLU A 8 -8.30 -2.84 1.78
CA GLU A 8 -8.32 -3.71 0.61
C GLU A 8 -6.94 -4.35 0.44
N VAL A 9 -6.86 -5.67 0.68
CA VAL A 9 -5.64 -6.44 0.44
C VAL A 9 -5.43 -6.62 -1.06
N ILE A 10 -4.29 -6.12 -1.56
CA ILE A 10 -3.90 -6.18 -2.97
C ILE A 10 -3.10 -7.46 -3.24
N SER A 11 -2.17 -7.79 -2.34
CA SER A 11 -1.34 -9.00 -2.44
C SER A 11 -0.71 -9.31 -1.09
N GLU A 12 -0.56 -10.59 -0.77
CA GLU A 12 0.11 -11.04 0.45
C GLU A 12 0.94 -12.31 0.20
N THR A 13 1.96 -12.49 1.02
CA THR A 13 2.80 -13.67 1.12
C THR A 13 2.96 -14.03 2.60
N GLU A 14 3.79 -15.01 2.93
CA GLU A 14 4.01 -15.42 4.33
C GLU A 14 4.55 -14.28 5.23
N ASN A 15 5.37 -13.37 4.69
CA ASN A 15 6.03 -12.32 5.50
C ASN A 15 5.79 -10.89 4.99
N PHE A 16 5.11 -10.74 3.86
CA PHE A 16 4.94 -9.45 3.17
C PHE A 16 3.52 -9.26 2.71
N ALA A 17 3.02 -8.03 2.80
CA ALA A 17 1.69 -7.68 2.31
C ALA A 17 1.69 -6.30 1.68
N VAL A 18 0.80 -6.12 0.71
CA VAL A 18 0.41 -4.84 0.14
C VAL A 18 -1.10 -4.73 0.30
N TRP A 19 -1.54 -3.68 0.98
CA TRP A 19 -2.95 -3.34 1.12
C TRP A 19 -3.14 -1.84 1.00
N ARG A 20 -4.37 -1.38 0.75
CA ARG A 20 -4.67 0.05 0.65
C ARG A 20 -5.88 0.42 1.49
N SER A 21 -5.92 1.67 1.90
CA SER A 21 -7.07 2.31 2.54
C SER A 21 -7.53 3.51 1.74
N GLU A 22 -8.83 3.72 1.65
CA GLU A 22 -9.43 4.94 1.10
C GLU A 22 -9.46 6.02 2.19
N GLU A 23 -8.89 7.19 1.88
CA GLU A 23 -8.93 8.41 2.69
C GLU A 23 -9.58 9.54 1.88
N ASP A 24 -9.94 10.66 2.53
CA ASP A 24 -10.66 11.79 1.94
C ASP A 24 -10.01 12.36 0.66
N GLU A 25 -8.69 12.21 0.54
CA GLU A 25 -7.88 12.75 -0.57
C GLU A 25 -7.37 11.67 -1.54
N GLY A 26 -7.78 10.40 -1.38
CA GLY A 26 -7.39 9.29 -2.24
C GLY A 26 -6.95 8.04 -1.47
N TYR A 27 -6.16 7.17 -2.10
CA TYR A 27 -5.68 5.95 -1.45
C TYR A 27 -4.32 6.14 -0.78
N ILE A 28 -4.15 5.52 0.39
CA ILE A 28 -2.85 5.26 0.99
C ILE A 28 -2.53 3.78 0.82
N TYR A 29 -1.36 3.50 0.24
CA TYR A 29 -0.84 2.16 0.06
C TYR A 29 0.10 1.81 1.22
N HIS A 30 -0.06 0.61 1.76
CA HIS A 30 0.69 0.09 2.89
C HIS A 30 1.48 -1.12 2.41
N LEU A 31 2.82 -0.99 2.42
CA LEU A 31 3.74 -2.09 2.12
C LEU A 31 4.34 -2.61 3.43
N GLU A 32 3.89 -3.78 3.85
CA GLU A 32 4.37 -4.47 5.04
C GLU A 32 5.57 -5.37 4.70
N LEU A 33 6.72 -5.04 5.29
CA LEU A 33 8.03 -5.67 5.08
C LEU A 33 8.50 -6.40 6.35
N GLY A 34 7.59 -7.14 6.99
CA GLY A 34 7.82 -7.82 8.25
C GLY A 34 7.94 -6.84 9.43
N GLY A 35 9.14 -6.32 9.68
CA GLY A 35 9.41 -5.42 10.81
C GLY A 35 9.17 -3.93 10.53
N ILE A 36 8.82 -3.57 9.29
CA ILE A 36 8.65 -2.20 8.82
C ILE A 36 7.40 -2.15 7.95
N THR A 37 6.59 -1.10 8.12
CA THR A 37 5.49 -0.77 7.21
C THR A 37 5.77 0.59 6.57
N LEU A 38 5.67 0.66 5.24
CA LEU A 38 5.75 1.92 4.51
C LEU A 38 4.35 2.38 4.14
N HIS A 39 4.03 3.63 4.45
CA HIS A 39 2.81 4.32 4.06
C HIS A 39 3.13 5.24 2.88
N ILE A 40 2.44 5.06 1.76
CA ILE A 40 2.78 5.67 0.49
C ILE A 40 1.53 6.29 -0.10
N GLN A 41 1.58 7.57 -0.46
CA GLN A 41 0.44 8.23 -1.10
C GLN A 41 0.24 7.72 -2.52
N SER A 42 -0.97 7.88 -3.06
CA SER A 42 -1.34 7.40 -4.40
C SER A 42 -0.36 7.86 -5.49
N GLU A 43 0.10 9.12 -5.45
CA GLU A 43 1.05 9.65 -6.44
C GLU A 43 2.44 9.00 -6.35
N GLU A 44 2.93 8.79 -5.13
CA GLU A 44 4.23 8.17 -4.87
C GLU A 44 4.21 6.66 -5.14
N TRP A 45 3.04 6.02 -4.96
CA TRP A 45 2.87 4.60 -5.20
C TRP A 45 3.10 4.22 -6.67
N GLU A 46 2.64 5.04 -7.61
CA GLU A 46 2.88 4.82 -9.05
C GLU A 46 4.37 4.88 -9.40
N GLU A 47 5.12 5.78 -8.74
CA GLU A 47 6.58 5.85 -8.90
C GLU A 47 7.29 4.63 -8.30
N VAL A 48 6.83 4.12 -7.15
CA VAL A 48 7.33 2.86 -6.55
C VAL A 48 7.08 1.66 -7.47
N LEU A 49 5.87 1.55 -8.04
CA LEU A 49 5.55 0.49 -9.00
C LEU A 49 6.42 0.58 -10.26
N THR A 50 6.67 1.79 -10.75
CA THR A 50 7.56 2.04 -11.89
C THR A 50 9.00 1.62 -11.57
N LEU A 51 9.50 1.97 -10.38
CA LEU A 51 10.82 1.57 -9.91
C LEU A 51 10.94 0.05 -9.82
N PHE A 52 9.97 -0.66 -9.22
CA PHE A 52 10.02 -2.11 -9.14
C PHE A 52 9.94 -2.79 -10.50
N LYS A 53 9.10 -2.30 -11.42
CA LYS A 53 9.07 -2.81 -12.81
C LYS A 53 10.40 -2.63 -13.54
N SER A 54 11.24 -1.67 -13.15
CA SER A 54 12.54 -1.43 -13.80
C SER A 54 13.62 -2.47 -13.43
N ILE A 55 13.39 -3.27 -12.39
CA ILE A 55 14.33 -4.29 -11.90
C ILE A 55 13.83 -5.73 -12.11
N THR A 56 12.73 -5.91 -12.85
CA THR A 56 12.09 -7.22 -13.11
C THR A 56 11.93 -7.49 -14.59
#